data_AF-A0A841D5D4-F1
#
_entry.id   AF-A0A841D5D4-F1
#
_cell.length_a   1.000
_cell.length_b   1.000
_cell.length_c   1.000
_cell.angle_alpha   90.00
_cell.angle_beta   90.00
_cell.angle_gamma   90.00
#
_symmetry.space_group_name_H-M   'P 1'
#
loop_
_entity.id
_entity.type
_entity.pdbx_description
1 polymer ?
#
loop_
_entity_poly.entity_id
_entity_poly.type
_entity_poly.pdbx_seq_one_letter_code
_entity_poly.pdbx_strand_id
1 'polypeptide(L)'
;MWWIALVLGGAGAAFTWLATPHGREIEAVWELGVKLAAFACLCAAIAFFPWSTPRLHWLLYVPFVFFTGYVIPRISYFYYGDVARAQGDSFYTHLYLLLYPGIVLTVAAAHRLGGGSPGACLKIAVNGIVIVFSGFLDLMWFLVNPVELPRVIDAPHISIFTGGPISYGATVLFTLAHLPAVVLVGALPIDRWIDRLLGVAQVGGSK
;
A
#
# COMPACT_ATOMS: atom_id res chain seq x y z
N MET A 1 13.68 17.47 2.03
CA MET A 1 12.71 16.54 2.66
C MET A 1 12.32 15.42 1.71
N TRP A 2 11.72 15.70 0.54
CA TRP A 2 11.30 14.65 -0.41
C TRP A 2 12.43 13.71 -0.86
N TRP A 3 13.61 14.24 -1.18
CA TRP A 3 14.74 13.42 -1.65
C TRP A 3 15.31 12.54 -0.54
N ILE A 4 15.30 13.00 0.72
CA ILE A 4 15.72 12.18 1.88
C ILE A 4 14.73 11.03 2.04
N ALA A 5 13.43 11.33 2.01
CA ALA A 5 12.38 10.33 2.08
C ALA A 5 12.46 9.34 0.90
N LEU A 6 12.83 9.82 -0.29
CA LEU A 6 13.04 8.96 -1.46
C LEU A 6 14.24 8.02 -1.27
N VAL A 7 15.37 8.54 -0.80
CA VAL A 7 16.57 7.73 -0.55
C VAL A 7 16.31 6.70 0.54
N LEU A 8 15.71 7.12 1.66
CA LEU A 8 15.38 6.20 2.77
C LEU A 8 14.32 5.16 2.36
N GLY A 9 13.27 5.59 1.66
CA GLY A 9 12.22 4.70 1.17
C GLY A 9 12.74 3.72 0.11
N GLY A 10 13.55 4.20 -0.84
CA GLY A 10 14.19 3.39 -1.86
C GLY A 10 15.19 2.40 -1.28
N ALA A 11 16.05 2.84 -0.35
CA ALA A 11 16.98 1.96 0.35
C ALA A 11 16.25 0.93 1.22
N GLY A 12 15.19 1.34 1.92
CA GLY A 12 14.35 0.45 2.72
C GLY A 12 13.61 -0.59 1.86
N ALA A 13 13.10 -0.19 0.69
CA ALA A 13 12.49 -1.11 -0.27
C ALA A 13 13.52 -2.09 -0.85
N ALA A 14 14.71 -1.61 -1.21
CA ALA A 14 15.80 -2.45 -1.67
C ALA A 14 16.27 -3.43 -0.60
N PHE A 15 16.44 -2.97 0.64
CA PHE A 15 16.78 -3.83 1.78
C PHE A 15 15.69 -4.88 2.02
N THR A 16 14.42 -4.48 2.00
CA THR A 16 13.30 -5.40 2.14
C THR A 16 13.34 -6.48 1.05
N TRP A 17 13.56 -6.09 -0.20
CA TRP A 17 13.61 -7.02 -1.33
C TRP A 17 14.86 -7.89 -1.39
N LEU A 18 16.01 -7.40 -0.91
CA LEU A 18 17.29 -8.09 -1.09
C LEU A 18 17.80 -8.80 0.17
N ALA A 19 17.32 -8.40 1.35
CA ALA A 19 17.88 -8.82 2.63
C ALA A 19 16.86 -9.34 3.65
N THR A 20 15.54 -9.16 3.43
CA THR A 20 14.53 -9.74 4.33
C THR A 20 13.97 -11.04 3.76
N PRO A 21 13.50 -11.97 4.62
CA PRO A 21 12.83 -13.18 4.15
C PRO A 21 11.62 -12.88 3.28
N HIS A 22 11.50 -13.64 2.19
CA HIS A 22 10.31 -13.67 1.34
C HIS A 22 9.42 -14.79 1.82
N GLY A 23 8.40 -14.42 2.58
CA GLY A 23 7.51 -15.32 3.30
C GLY A 23 6.09 -14.80 3.28
N ARG A 24 5.11 -15.71 3.32
CA ARG A 24 3.73 -15.36 3.67
C ARG A 24 3.66 -14.89 5.13
N GLU A 25 4.40 -15.58 6.00
CA GLU A 25 4.46 -15.28 7.43
C GLU A 25 5.43 -14.14 7.75
N ILE A 26 5.10 -13.36 8.78
CA ILE A 26 6.01 -12.38 9.36
C ILE A 26 6.66 -13.03 10.58
N GLU A 27 7.90 -13.50 10.42
CA GLU A 27 8.60 -14.23 11.47
C GLU A 27 9.03 -13.33 12.63
N ALA A 28 9.25 -12.04 12.36
CA ALA A 28 9.68 -11.09 13.37
C ALA A 28 9.04 -9.70 13.20
N VAL A 29 8.64 -9.09 14.33
CA VAL A 29 7.98 -7.76 14.38
C VAL A 29 8.84 -6.66 13.73
N TRP A 30 10.17 -6.78 13.81
CA TRP A 30 11.07 -5.79 13.22
C TRP A 30 10.97 -5.76 11.68
N GLU A 31 10.70 -6.90 11.03
CA GLU A 31 10.55 -6.97 9.58
C GLU A 31 9.36 -6.15 9.12
N LEU A 32 8.24 -6.25 9.84
CA LEU A 32 7.07 -5.42 9.63
C LEU A 32 7.42 -3.94 9.85
N GLY A 33 8.14 -3.62 10.92
CA GLY A 33 8.60 -2.26 11.19
C GLY A 33 9.42 -1.66 10.05
N VAL A 34 10.37 -2.40 9.49
CA VAL A 34 11.19 -1.97 8.35
C VAL A 34 10.35 -1.78 7.09
N LYS A 35 9.47 -2.74 6.77
CA LYS A 35 8.56 -2.68 5.61
C LYS A 35 7.64 -1.46 5.69
N LEU A 36 7.03 -1.21 6.85
CA LEU A 36 6.16 -0.05 7.09
C LEU A 36 6.93 1.27 7.05
N ALA A 37 8.14 1.32 7.62
CA ALA A 37 8.98 2.51 7.57
C ALA A 37 9.41 2.86 6.14
N ALA A 38 9.81 1.85 5.35
CA ALA A 38 10.14 2.03 3.93
C ALA A 38 8.93 2.57 3.15
N PHE A 39 7.76 1.95 3.35
CA PHE A 39 6.51 2.40 2.71
C PHE A 39 6.15 3.84 3.13
N ALA A 40 6.22 4.18 4.41
CA ALA A 40 5.93 5.53 4.90
C ALA A 40 6.89 6.57 4.30
N CYS A 41 8.19 6.24 4.17
CA CYS A 41 9.17 7.10 3.51
C CYS A 41 8.84 7.29 2.03
N LEU A 42 8.41 6.25 1.31
CA LEU A 42 7.97 6.37 -0.09
C LEU A 42 6.70 7.22 -0.22
N CYS A 43 5.71 7.06 0.67
CA CYS A 43 4.53 7.92 0.72
C CYS A 43 4.91 9.39 0.90
N ALA A 44 5.83 9.69 1.82
CA ALA A 44 6.33 11.04 2.04
C ALA A 44 7.14 11.56 0.82
N ALA A 45 7.97 10.72 0.20
CA ALA A 45 8.73 11.07 -0.98
C ALA A 45 7.82 11.51 -2.12
N ILE A 46 6.74 10.76 -2.36
CA ILE A 46 5.73 11.06 -3.37
C ILE A 46 4.95 12.31 -2.97
N ALA A 47 4.38 12.37 -1.77
CA ALA A 47 3.54 13.49 -1.34
C ALA A 47 4.27 14.84 -1.39
N PHE A 48 5.54 14.87 -1.00
CA PHE A 48 6.36 16.09 -0.98
C PHE A 48 7.20 16.30 -2.24
N PHE A 49 7.01 15.48 -3.27
CA PHE A 49 7.67 15.68 -4.55
C PHE A 49 7.34 17.09 -5.08
N PRO A 50 8.34 17.92 -5.42
CA PRO A 50 8.13 19.36 -5.62
C PRO A 50 7.50 19.70 -6.97
N TRP A 51 7.59 18.79 -7.95
CA TRP A 51 7.13 19.06 -9.30
C TRP A 51 5.79 18.40 -9.57
N SER A 52 4.73 19.21 -9.61
CA SER A 52 3.43 18.80 -10.12
C SER A 52 3.21 19.45 -11.48
N THR A 53 3.53 18.71 -12.54
CA THR A 53 3.28 19.16 -13.91
C THR A 53 2.74 18.01 -14.74
N PRO A 54 1.73 18.26 -15.60
CA PRO A 54 1.21 17.26 -16.52
C PRO A 54 2.30 16.64 -17.40
N ARG A 55 3.41 17.34 -17.66
CA ARG A 55 4.53 16.81 -18.46
C ARG A 55 5.22 15.60 -17.84
N LEU A 56 5.12 15.42 -16.52
CA LEU A 56 5.73 14.29 -15.82
C LEU A 56 4.86 13.02 -15.83
N HIS A 57 3.71 13.01 -16.51
CA HIS A 57 2.88 11.80 -16.65
C HIS A 57 3.66 10.61 -17.22
N TRP A 58 4.70 10.85 -18.04
CA TRP A 58 5.58 9.81 -18.56
C TRP A 58 6.24 8.97 -17.44
N LEU A 59 6.46 9.53 -16.25
CA LEU A 59 7.00 8.78 -15.10
C LEU A 59 6.04 7.68 -14.63
N LEU A 60 4.74 7.80 -14.91
CA LEU A 60 3.75 6.76 -14.59
C LEU A 60 3.92 5.52 -15.46
N TYR A 61 4.59 5.61 -16.62
CA TYR A 61 4.88 4.41 -17.43
C TYR A 61 5.89 3.49 -16.76
N VAL A 62 6.73 3.99 -15.85
CA VAL A 62 7.71 3.17 -15.12
C VAL A 62 7.03 2.07 -14.29
N PRO A 63 6.08 2.36 -13.38
CA PRO A 63 5.36 1.31 -12.67
C PRO A 63 4.53 0.43 -13.61
N PHE A 64 3.97 0.97 -14.70
CA PHE A 64 3.28 0.14 -15.70
C PHE A 64 4.20 -0.91 -16.31
N VAL A 65 5.37 -0.50 -16.82
CA VAL A 65 6.37 -1.41 -17.40
C VAL A 65 6.84 -2.43 -16.37
N PHE A 66 7.06 -2.01 -15.13
CA PHE A 66 7.45 -2.93 -14.06
C PHE A 66 6.35 -3.95 -13.72
N PHE A 67 5.10 -3.51 -13.57
CA PHE A 67 4.00 -4.41 -13.26
C PHE A 67 3.70 -5.38 -14.41
N THR A 68 3.64 -4.89 -15.64
CA THR A 68 3.29 -5.73 -16.79
C THR A 68 4.46 -6.56 -17.31
N GLY A 69 5.68 -6.06 -17.20
CA GLY A 69 6.89 -6.75 -17.66
C GLY A 69 7.47 -7.74 -16.65
N TYR A 70 7.21 -7.56 -15.35
CA TYR A 70 7.77 -8.41 -14.30
C TYR A 70 6.73 -8.96 -13.32
N VAL A 71 6.05 -8.10 -12.55
CA VAL A 71 5.24 -8.54 -11.41
C VAL A 71 4.07 -9.44 -11.82
N ILE A 72 3.25 -9.01 -12.79
CA ILE A 72 2.09 -9.77 -13.27
C ILE A 72 2.53 -11.08 -13.93
N PRO A 73 3.48 -11.10 -14.90
CA PRO A 73 3.96 -12.36 -15.46
C PRO A 73 4.49 -13.34 -14.40
N ARG A 74 5.17 -12.83 -13.36
CA ARG A 74 5.72 -13.67 -12.29
C ARG A 74 4.61 -14.29 -11.43
N ILE A 75 3.60 -13.50 -11.07
CA ILE A 75 2.40 -14.00 -10.37
C ILE A 75 1.67 -15.03 -11.23
N SER A 76 1.45 -14.73 -12.51
CA SER A 76 0.80 -15.64 -13.46
C SER A 76 1.58 -16.94 -13.64
N TYR A 77 2.92 -16.89 -13.68
CA TYR A 77 3.75 -18.10 -13.76
C TYR A 77 3.56 -19.01 -12.55
N PHE A 78 3.48 -18.47 -11.33
CA PHE A 78 3.16 -19.29 -10.16
C PHE A 78 1.79 -19.94 -10.28
N TYR A 79 0.80 -19.20 -10.79
CA TYR A 79 -0.55 -19.74 -10.93
C TYR A 79 -0.68 -20.81 -12.03
N TYR A 80 -0.07 -20.61 -13.21
CA TYR A 80 -0.25 -21.49 -14.37
C TYR A 80 0.87 -22.50 -14.60
N GLY A 81 2.10 -22.16 -14.20
CA GLY A 81 3.31 -22.93 -14.52
C GLY A 81 3.96 -23.63 -13.32
N ASP A 82 3.66 -23.21 -12.10
CA ASP A 82 4.25 -23.76 -10.87
C ASP A 82 3.25 -23.69 -9.70
N VAL A 83 2.17 -24.47 -9.83
CA VAL A 83 1.02 -24.47 -8.88
C VAL A 83 1.45 -24.81 -7.46
N ALA A 84 2.53 -25.58 -7.29
CA ALA A 84 3.11 -25.87 -5.97
C ALA A 84 3.58 -24.58 -5.26
N ARG A 85 4.02 -23.58 -6.01
CA ARG A 85 4.38 -22.25 -5.51
C ARG A 85 3.24 -21.24 -5.54
N ALA A 86 2.12 -21.52 -6.20
CA ALA A 86 0.92 -20.67 -6.15
C ALA A 86 0.35 -20.58 -4.71
N GLN A 87 0.49 -21.65 -3.94
CA GLN A 87 0.15 -21.70 -2.51
C GLN A 87 1.34 -21.36 -1.61
N GLY A 88 2.49 -20.98 -2.19
CA GLY A 88 3.74 -20.77 -1.49
C GLY A 88 4.10 -19.30 -1.28
N ASP A 89 5.07 -19.08 -0.42
CA ASP A 89 5.59 -17.78 0.02
C ASP A 89 5.91 -16.81 -1.12
N SER A 90 6.38 -17.34 -2.25
CA SER A 90 6.78 -16.53 -3.41
C SER A 90 5.58 -15.86 -4.09
N PHE A 91 4.41 -16.50 -4.17
CA PHE A 91 3.22 -15.88 -4.74
C PHE A 91 2.72 -14.72 -3.86
N TYR A 92 2.58 -15.00 -2.56
CA TYR A 92 2.19 -14.00 -1.56
C TYR A 92 3.16 -12.82 -1.50
N THR A 93 4.46 -13.09 -1.58
CA THR A 93 5.48 -12.03 -1.63
C THR A 93 5.23 -11.06 -2.79
N HIS A 94 4.99 -11.56 -4.01
CA HIS A 94 4.80 -10.65 -5.15
C HIS A 94 3.50 -9.85 -5.05
N LEU A 95 2.44 -10.42 -4.47
CA LEU A 95 1.19 -9.70 -4.24
C LEU A 95 1.32 -8.64 -3.14
N TYR A 96 1.68 -9.06 -1.92
CA TYR A 96 1.61 -8.22 -0.73
C TYR A 96 2.84 -7.31 -0.55
N LEU A 97 3.99 -7.68 -1.09
CA LEU A 97 5.21 -6.85 -1.00
C LEU A 97 5.34 -5.88 -2.18
N LEU A 98 4.94 -6.30 -3.38
CA LEU A 98 5.16 -5.53 -4.61
C LEU A 98 3.87 -4.96 -5.19
N LEU A 99 2.89 -5.82 -5.52
CA LEU A 99 1.73 -5.41 -6.29
C LEU A 99 0.82 -4.45 -5.51
N TYR A 100 0.35 -4.85 -4.32
CA TYR A 100 -0.63 -4.02 -3.59
C TYR A 100 -0.04 -2.69 -3.10
N PRO A 101 1.14 -2.65 -2.45
CA PRO A 101 1.77 -1.37 -2.10
C PRO A 101 2.10 -0.56 -3.36
N GLY A 102 2.52 -1.23 -4.42
CA GLY A 102 2.82 -0.60 -5.71
C GLY A 102 1.61 0.09 -6.35
N ILE A 103 0.43 -0.52 -6.31
CA ILE A 103 -0.83 0.09 -6.76
C ILE A 103 -1.10 1.37 -5.96
N VAL A 104 -1.02 1.29 -4.62
CA VAL A 104 -1.27 2.42 -3.72
C VAL A 104 -0.30 3.58 -4.01
N LEU A 105 1.00 3.30 -4.10
CA LEU A 105 2.02 4.31 -4.41
C LEU A 105 1.85 4.89 -5.82
N THR A 106 1.45 4.07 -6.80
CA THR A 106 1.23 4.53 -8.18
C THR A 106 0.03 5.47 -8.26
N VAL A 107 -1.08 5.17 -7.56
CA VAL A 107 -2.26 6.05 -7.50
C VAL A 107 -1.91 7.36 -6.79
N ALA A 108 -1.18 7.29 -5.67
CA ALA A 108 -0.71 8.47 -4.95
C ALA A 108 0.22 9.34 -5.82
N ALA A 109 1.12 8.71 -6.59
CA ALA A 109 2.01 9.39 -7.52
C ALA A 109 1.26 10.04 -8.68
N ALA A 110 0.28 9.34 -9.27
CA ALA A 110 -0.56 9.89 -10.33
C ALA A 110 -1.31 11.14 -9.84
N HIS A 111 -1.91 11.07 -8.65
CA HIS A 111 -2.55 12.23 -8.01
C HIS A 111 -1.57 13.39 -7.80
N ARG A 112 -0.38 13.13 -7.23
CA ARG A 112 0.60 14.19 -6.97
C ARG A 112 1.12 14.84 -8.24
N LEU A 113 1.54 14.04 -9.23
CA LEU A 113 2.07 14.53 -10.50
C LEU A 113 1.01 15.34 -11.26
N GLY A 114 -0.27 14.97 -11.12
CA GLY A 114 -1.42 15.67 -11.68
C GLY A 114 -1.78 17.02 -11.02
N GLY A 115 -1.04 17.49 -10.00
CA GLY A 115 -1.34 18.75 -9.31
C GLY A 115 -1.96 18.61 -7.93
N GLY A 116 -2.25 17.39 -7.49
CA GLY A 116 -2.86 17.14 -6.19
C GLY A 116 -1.98 17.59 -5.02
N SER A 117 -2.61 18.01 -3.92
CA SER A 117 -1.88 18.51 -2.75
C SER A 117 -1.14 17.39 -1.99
N PRO A 118 -0.08 17.71 -1.24
CA PRO A 118 0.64 16.73 -0.42
C PRO A 118 -0.25 16.01 0.59
N GLY A 119 -1.16 16.73 1.27
CA GLY A 119 -2.04 16.13 2.27
C GLY A 119 -3.05 15.16 1.64
N ALA A 120 -3.69 15.53 0.53
CA ALA A 120 -4.56 14.61 -0.21
C ALA A 120 -3.79 13.38 -0.75
N CYS A 121 -2.55 13.57 -1.20
CA CYS A 121 -1.68 12.47 -1.61
C CYS A 121 -1.40 11.48 -0.47
N LEU A 122 -1.07 11.98 0.73
CA LEU A 122 -0.89 11.13 1.91
C LEU A 122 -2.17 10.41 2.31
N LYS A 123 -3.35 11.05 2.22
CA LYS A 123 -4.63 10.40 2.48
C LYS A 123 -4.89 9.24 1.52
N ILE A 124 -4.62 9.44 0.23
CA ILE A 124 -4.74 8.37 -0.78
C ILE A 124 -3.84 7.19 -0.40
N ALA A 125 -2.58 7.46 -0.06
CA ALA A 125 -1.63 6.40 0.28
C ALA A 125 -2.02 5.66 1.58
N VAL A 126 -2.38 6.39 2.63
CA VAL A 126 -2.77 5.82 3.93
C VAL A 126 -4.09 5.05 3.81
N ASN A 127 -5.12 5.63 3.19
CA ASN A 127 -6.39 4.92 3.01
C ASN A 127 -6.24 3.72 2.09
N GLY A 128 -5.44 3.84 1.02
CA GLY A 128 -5.15 2.73 0.11
C GLY A 128 -4.56 1.54 0.85
N ILE A 129 -3.55 1.76 1.69
CA ILE A 129 -2.90 0.66 2.43
C ILE A 129 -3.81 0.10 3.54
N VAL A 130 -4.61 0.94 4.20
CA VAL A 130 -5.61 0.49 5.18
C VAL A 130 -6.65 -0.42 4.51
N ILE A 131 -7.14 -0.05 3.34
CA ILE A 131 -8.10 -0.88 2.58
C ILE A 131 -7.45 -2.22 2.20
N VAL A 132 -6.21 -2.22 1.70
CA VAL A 132 -5.48 -3.44 1.33
C VAL A 132 -5.37 -4.42 2.50
N PHE A 133 -5.06 -3.94 3.70
CA PHE A 133 -4.89 -4.80 4.89
C PHE A 133 -6.15 -4.95 5.75
N SER A 134 -7.29 -4.41 5.32
CA SER A 134 -8.54 -4.50 6.08
C SER A 134 -9.22 -5.86 6.04
N GLY A 135 -8.73 -6.81 5.23
CA GLY A 135 -9.46 -8.04 4.89
C GLY A 135 -10.46 -7.87 3.74
N PHE A 136 -10.61 -6.66 3.18
CA PHE A 136 -11.50 -6.40 2.05
C PHE A 136 -11.16 -7.28 0.83
N LEU A 137 -9.87 -7.40 0.50
CA LEU A 137 -9.42 -8.21 -0.62
C LEU A 137 -9.71 -9.70 -0.40
N ASP A 138 -9.48 -10.20 0.82
CA ASP A 138 -9.75 -11.58 1.21
C ASP A 138 -11.25 -11.92 1.08
N LEU A 139 -12.14 -10.98 1.43
CA LEU A 139 -13.58 -11.14 1.22
C LEU A 139 -13.96 -11.07 -0.27
N MET A 140 -13.44 -10.09 -1.00
CA MET A 140 -13.76 -9.92 -2.42
C MET A 140 -13.30 -11.12 -3.25
N TRP A 141 -12.24 -11.81 -2.85
CA TRP A 141 -11.80 -13.04 -3.52
C TRP A 141 -12.92 -14.08 -3.58
N PHE A 142 -13.62 -14.35 -2.46
CA PHE A 142 -14.71 -15.33 -2.43
C PHE A 142 -16.02 -14.81 -3.05
N LEU A 143 -16.24 -13.49 -3.07
CA LEU A 143 -17.43 -12.90 -3.68
C LEU A 143 -17.34 -12.80 -5.21
N VAL A 144 -16.15 -12.52 -5.74
CA VAL A 144 -15.95 -12.30 -7.18
C VAL A 144 -15.73 -13.62 -7.92
N ASN A 145 -15.14 -14.62 -7.26
CA ASN A 145 -14.85 -15.91 -7.88
C ASN A 145 -15.93 -16.95 -7.55
N PRO A 146 -16.21 -17.90 -8.46
CA PRO A 146 -17.21 -18.94 -8.27
C PRO A 146 -16.68 -20.05 -7.33
N VAL A 147 -16.42 -19.71 -6.07
CA VAL A 147 -15.89 -20.61 -5.04
C VAL A 147 -16.82 -20.63 -3.84
N GLU A 148 -16.81 -21.74 -3.09
CA GLU A 148 -17.59 -21.83 -1.85
C GLU A 148 -17.04 -20.89 -0.78
N LEU A 149 -17.94 -20.28 -0.01
CA LEU A 149 -17.55 -19.44 1.13
C LEU A 149 -16.93 -20.35 2.21
N PRO A 150 -15.69 -20.09 2.63
CA PRO A 150 -15.05 -20.91 3.62
C PRO A 150 -15.65 -20.65 5.00
N ARG A 151 -15.53 -21.62 5.91
CA ARG A 151 -15.90 -21.40 7.32
C ARG A 151 -14.93 -20.45 8.01
N VAL A 152 -13.65 -20.53 7.64
CA VAL A 152 -12.54 -19.75 8.20
C VAL A 152 -11.66 -19.18 7.09
N ILE A 153 -11.12 -17.99 7.33
CA ILE A 153 -10.12 -17.34 6.47
C ILE A 153 -8.80 -17.35 7.22
N ASP A 154 -7.77 -17.86 6.55
CA ASP A 154 -6.38 -17.84 7.02
C ASP A 154 -5.60 -16.75 6.26
N ALA A 155 -5.57 -15.56 6.85
CA ALA A 155 -4.90 -14.38 6.32
C ALA A 155 -3.90 -13.90 7.37
N PRO A 156 -2.58 -14.05 7.17
CA PRO A 156 -1.57 -13.78 8.19
C PRO A 156 -1.64 -12.37 8.79
N HIS A 157 -1.92 -11.38 7.94
CA HIS A 157 -2.03 -9.99 8.35
C HIS A 157 -3.24 -9.72 9.26
N ILE A 158 -4.29 -10.54 9.19
CA ILE A 158 -5.43 -10.53 10.11
C ILE A 158 -5.09 -11.37 11.35
N SER A 159 -4.50 -12.55 11.14
CA SER A 159 -4.15 -13.51 12.19
C SER A 159 -3.18 -12.95 13.23
N ILE A 160 -2.31 -12.00 12.87
CA ILE A 160 -1.47 -11.28 13.83
C ILE A 160 -2.31 -10.54 14.89
N PHE A 161 -3.49 -10.01 14.52
CA PHE A 161 -4.37 -9.31 15.46
C PHE A 161 -5.32 -10.25 16.21
N THR A 162 -5.70 -11.35 15.58
CA THR A 162 -6.75 -12.25 16.09
C THR A 162 -6.22 -13.51 16.76
N GLY A 163 -4.92 -13.79 16.65
CA GLY A 163 -4.27 -14.97 17.23
C GLY A 163 -4.43 -16.25 16.41
N GLY A 164 -4.86 -16.16 15.15
CA GLY A 164 -5.06 -17.30 14.26
C GLY A 164 -6.09 -17.06 13.16
N PRO A 165 -6.46 -18.07 12.37
CA PRO A 165 -7.53 -17.99 11.37
C PRO A 165 -8.85 -17.58 12.02
N ILE A 166 -9.65 -16.78 11.31
CA ILE A 166 -10.93 -16.27 11.82
C ILE A 166 -12.10 -16.72 10.98
N SER A 167 -13.30 -16.70 11.54
CA SER A 167 -14.50 -17.05 10.77
C SER A 167 -14.74 -16.04 9.63
N TYR A 168 -15.38 -16.50 8.55
CA TYR A 168 -15.74 -15.62 7.44
C TYR A 168 -16.56 -14.40 7.92
N GLY A 169 -17.57 -14.64 8.78
CA GLY A 169 -18.37 -13.58 9.38
C GLY A 169 -17.55 -12.60 10.25
N ALA A 170 -16.58 -13.09 11.02
CA ALA A 170 -15.66 -12.23 11.77
C ALA A 170 -14.77 -11.39 10.84
N THR A 171 -14.40 -11.92 9.67
CA THR A 171 -13.62 -11.17 8.66
C THR A 171 -14.43 -10.02 8.07
N VAL A 172 -15.73 -10.20 7.86
CA VAL A 172 -16.65 -9.11 7.46
C VAL A 172 -16.64 -8.00 8.52
N LEU A 173 -16.80 -8.35 9.80
CA LEU A 173 -16.77 -7.37 10.89
C LEU A 173 -15.41 -6.67 11.00
N PHE A 174 -14.31 -7.42 10.87
CA PHE A 174 -12.96 -6.88 10.84
C PHE A 174 -12.80 -5.86 9.70
N THR A 175 -13.27 -6.19 8.49
CA THR A 175 -13.23 -5.26 7.34
C THR A 175 -14.05 -4.00 7.60
N LEU A 176 -15.28 -4.15 8.09
CA LEU A 176 -16.16 -3.01 8.39
C LEU A 176 -15.60 -2.10 9.49
N ALA A 177 -14.86 -2.66 10.45
CA ALA A 177 -14.20 -1.89 11.51
C ALA A 177 -13.11 -0.93 10.97
N HIS A 178 -12.62 -1.11 9.75
CA HIS A 178 -11.67 -0.19 9.11
C HIS A 178 -12.35 0.98 8.41
N LEU A 179 -13.66 0.92 8.13
CA LEU A 179 -14.39 2.03 7.49
C LEU A 179 -14.31 3.34 8.30
N PRO A 180 -14.49 3.34 9.64
CA PRO A 180 -14.26 4.53 10.44
C PRO A 180 -12.85 5.10 10.27
N ALA A 181 -11.81 4.26 10.22
CA ALA A 181 -10.43 4.72 10.04
C ALA A 181 -10.25 5.41 8.68
N VAL A 182 -10.77 4.83 7.60
CA VAL A 182 -10.73 5.42 6.25
C VAL A 182 -11.44 6.77 6.21
N VAL A 183 -12.63 6.86 6.81
CA VAL A 183 -13.41 8.11 6.88
C VAL A 183 -12.68 9.16 7.71
N LEU A 184 -12.16 8.78 8.88
CA LEU A 184 -11.43 9.67 9.77
C LEU A 184 -10.20 10.25 9.08
N VAL A 185 -9.35 9.41 8.49
CA VAL A 185 -8.16 9.85 7.73
C VAL A 185 -8.56 10.76 6.56
N GLY A 186 -9.64 10.42 5.85
CA GLY A 186 -10.20 11.24 4.78
C GLY A 186 -10.60 12.65 5.27
N ALA A 187 -11.20 12.74 6.45
CA ALA A 187 -11.67 13.97 7.06
C ALA A 187 -10.55 14.81 7.72
N LEU A 188 -9.38 14.24 8.02
CA LEU A 188 -8.28 14.97 8.67
C LEU A 188 -7.83 16.17 7.82
N PRO A 189 -7.61 17.37 8.39
CA PRO A 189 -7.14 18.54 7.65
C PRO A 189 -5.61 18.50 7.44
N ILE A 190 -5.10 17.40 6.86
CA ILE A 190 -3.66 17.12 6.74
C ILE A 190 -2.93 18.25 5.99
N ASP A 191 -3.51 18.81 4.93
CA ASP A 191 -2.92 19.94 4.21
C ASP A 191 -2.68 21.15 5.12
N ARG A 192 -3.67 21.50 5.97
CA ARG A 192 -3.53 22.60 6.94
C ARG A 192 -2.43 22.34 7.96
N TRP A 193 -2.24 21.08 8.36
CA TRP A 193 -1.17 20.71 9.27
C TRP A 193 0.21 20.82 8.61
N ILE A 194 0.32 20.38 7.35
CA ILE A 194 1.53 20.53 6.54
C ILE A 194 1.88 22.00 6.35
N ASP A 195 0.92 22.84 5.94
CA ASP A 195 1.14 24.27 5.72
C ASP A 195 1.66 24.97 6.99
N ARG A 196 1.08 24.65 8.15
CA ARG A 196 1.55 25.15 9.46
C ARG A 196 2.97 24.71 9.78
N LEU A 197 3.30 23.43 9.56
CA LEU A 197 4.63 22.89 9.84
C LEU A 197 5.72 23.47 8.93
N LEU A 198 5.37 23.75 7.67
CA LEU A 198 6.29 24.34 6.71
C LEU A 198 6.39 25.87 6.81
N GLY A 199 5.68 26.49 7.77
CA GLY A 199 5.66 27.94 7.94
C GLY A 199 4.98 28.68 6.78
N VAL A 200 4.18 27.97 5.97
CA VAL A 200 3.33 28.54 4.92
C VAL A 200 2.04 29.06 5.56
N ALA A 201 2.17 29.89 6.61
CA ALA A 201 1.05 30.64 7.13
C ALA A 201 0.66 31.71 6.09
N GLN A 202 -0.62 31.75 5.72
CA GLN A 202 -1.14 32.57 4.62
C GLN A 202 -0.66 34.01 4.67
N VAL A 203 0.21 34.39 3.73
CA VAL A 203 0.42 35.78 3.37
C VAL A 203 -0.78 36.23 2.54
N GLY A 204 -1.81 36.76 3.21
CA GLY A 204 -2.92 37.54 2.62
C GLY A 204 -4.13 36.72 2.12
N GLY A 205 -5.38 37.16 2.29
CA GLY A 205 -5.85 38.42 2.84
C GLY A 205 -7.37 38.47 2.94
N SER A 206 -7.84 39.30 3.86
CA SER A 206 -9.10 40.03 3.69
C SER A 206 -9.01 40.85 2.42
N LYS A 207 -9.93 40.63 1.49
CA LYS A 207 -10.63 41.64 0.69
C LYS A 207 -12.04 41.11 0.42
#